data_AF-A0A381SL09-F1
#
_entry.id   AF-A0A381SL09-F1
#
_cell.length_a   1.000
_cell.length_b   1.000
_cell.length_c   1.000
_cell.angle_alpha   90.00
_cell.angle_beta   90.00
_cell.angle_gamma   90.00
#
_symmetry.space_group_name_H-M   'P 1'
#
loop_
_entity.id
_entity.type
_entity.pdbx_description
1 polymer ?
#
loop_
_entity_poly.entity_id
_entity_poly.type
_entity_poly.pdbx_seq_one_letter_code
_entity_poly.pdbx_strand_id
1 'polypeptide(L)'
;MKKLLLAAATVFLATTIWAKPAATISGTYLEVRSCDVYTGPCFSNAEMGSNGKEAILTWSIKEGAWQGVDLAGLSVIAVVCTKDTLGDIKYVQPRG
;
A
#
# COMPACT_ATOMS: atom_id res chain seq x y z
N MET A 1 47.56 -20.53 0.80
CA MET A 1 46.91 -19.59 -0.15
C MET A 1 45.44 -19.93 -0.42
N LYS A 2 45.08 -21.17 -0.81
CA LYS A 2 43.67 -21.59 -1.03
C LYS A 2 42.76 -21.41 0.19
N LYS A 3 43.25 -21.70 1.41
CA LYS A 3 42.51 -21.48 2.67
C LYS A 3 42.26 -20.01 3.01
N LEU A 4 43.17 -19.11 2.61
CA LEU A 4 42.99 -17.66 2.78
C LEU A 4 41.97 -17.11 1.76
N LEU A 5 41.98 -17.63 0.54
CA LEU A 5 41.02 -17.23 -0.50
C LEU A 5 39.59 -17.66 -0.15
N LEU A 6 39.39 -18.86 0.42
CA LEU A 6 38.08 -19.29 0.92
C LEU A 6 37.59 -18.44 2.10
N ALA A 7 38.48 -18.06 3.02
CA ALA A 7 38.13 -17.21 4.16
C ALA A 7 37.77 -15.77 3.75
N ALA A 8 38.44 -15.23 2.72
CA ALA A 8 38.11 -13.92 2.18
C ALA A 8 36.75 -13.92 1.44
N ALA A 9 36.42 -15.01 0.74
CA ALA A 9 35.15 -15.16 0.04
C ALA A 9 33.95 -15.27 1.01
N THR A 10 34.11 -15.93 2.16
CA THR A 10 33.04 -16.02 3.18
C THR A 10 32.82 -14.70 3.92
N VAL A 11 33.87 -13.91 4.16
CA VAL A 11 33.73 -12.58 4.77
C VAL A 11 33.05 -11.60 3.81
N PHE A 12 33.36 -11.64 2.51
CA PHE A 12 32.68 -10.80 1.52
C PHE A 12 31.18 -11.11 1.41
N LEU A 13 30.80 -12.39 1.41
CA LEU A 13 29.39 -12.80 1.29
C LEU A 13 28.55 -12.44 2.53
N ALA A 14 29.17 -12.33 3.71
CA ALA A 14 28.48 -11.92 4.94
C ALA A 14 28.14 -10.42 5.01
N THR A 15 28.86 -9.58 4.24
CA THR A 15 28.64 -8.12 4.26
C THR A 15 27.50 -7.65 3.35
N THR A 16 27.12 -8.44 2.34
CA THR A 16 26.09 -8.04 1.36
C THR A 16 24.65 -8.27 1.83
N ILE A 17 24.43 -8.88 3.01
CA ILE A 17 23.09 -9.24 3.49
C ILE A 17 22.46 -8.12 4.35
N TRP A 18 23.21 -7.07 4.69
CA TRP A 18 22.67 -5.87 5.33
C TRP A 18 22.02 -4.92 4.32
N ALA A 19 21.16 -5.44 3.44
CA ALA A 19 20.16 -4.60 2.82
C ALA A 19 19.22 -4.16 3.95
N LYS A 20 19.28 -2.88 4.34
CA LYS A 20 18.24 -2.30 5.19
C LYS A 20 16.92 -2.62 4.49
N PRO A 21 15.92 -3.20 5.18
CA PRO A 21 14.59 -3.33 4.58
C PRO A 21 14.23 -1.94 4.05
N ALA A 22 13.74 -1.87 2.80
CA ALA A 22 13.28 -0.62 2.22
C ALA A 22 12.45 0.09 3.29
N ALA A 23 12.72 1.37 3.57
CA ALA A 23 12.12 2.07 4.69
C ALA A 23 10.59 1.95 4.58
N THR A 24 10.01 1.02 5.34
CA THR A 24 8.58 0.73 5.26
C THR A 24 7.88 1.92 5.87
N ILE A 25 7.14 2.67 5.05
CA ILE A 25 6.28 3.73 5.55
C ILE A 25 5.21 3.07 6.41
N SER A 26 5.16 3.45 7.68
CA SER A 26 4.25 2.87 8.66
C SER A 26 3.42 3.96 9.34
N GLY A 27 2.19 3.63 9.73
CA GLY A 27 1.27 4.59 10.30
C GLY A 27 -0.14 4.04 10.41
N THR A 28 -1.09 4.90 10.77
CA THR A 28 -2.50 4.56 10.89
C THR A 28 -3.26 4.99 9.65
N TYR A 29 -3.86 4.01 8.97
CA TYR A 29 -4.68 4.23 7.79
C TYR A 29 -6.16 4.04 8.15
N LEU A 30 -7.00 4.95 7.67
CA LEU A 30 -8.46 4.88 7.79
C LEU A 30 -9.08 5.20 6.43
N GLU A 31 -10.02 4.36 6.03
CA GLU A 31 -10.81 4.55 4.82
C GLU A 31 -12.29 4.57 5.17
N VAL A 32 -12.96 5.64 4.76
CA VAL A 32 -14.41 5.81 4.91
C VAL A 32 -15.01 5.72 3.52
N ARG A 33 -16.00 4.84 3.35
CA ARG A 33 -16.69 4.60 2.09
C ARG A 33 -18.13 5.06 2.20
N SER A 34 -18.72 5.52 1.09
CA SER A 34 -20.16 5.78 1.05
C SER A 34 -21.02 4.51 1.02
N CYS A 35 -20.43 3.32 0.88
CA CYS A 35 -21.10 2.00 0.89
C CYS A 35 -20.54 1.04 1.94
N ASP A 36 -21.25 -0.06 2.20
CA ASP A 36 -20.80 -1.11 3.10
C ASP A 36 -19.79 -2.04 2.42
N VAL A 37 -18.55 -2.07 2.93
CA VAL A 37 -17.46 -2.89 2.34
C VAL A 37 -17.46 -4.32 2.89
N TYR A 38 -17.78 -4.49 4.18
CA TYR A 38 -17.75 -5.78 4.88
C TYR A 38 -19.15 -6.35 5.03
N THR A 39 -19.84 -6.51 3.91
CA THR A 39 -21.22 -6.97 3.87
C THR A 39 -21.40 -8.20 2.99
N GLY A 40 -22.52 -8.89 3.17
CA GLY A 40 -22.88 -10.05 2.36
C GLY A 40 -23.24 -9.66 0.93
N PRO A 41 -23.18 -10.62 -0.03
CA PRO A 41 -23.45 -10.34 -1.44
C PRO A 41 -24.78 -9.63 -1.71
N CYS A 42 -25.83 -9.90 -0.92
CA CYS A 42 -27.14 -9.28 -1.11
C CYS A 42 -27.10 -7.75 -0.93
N PHE A 43 -26.33 -7.25 0.04
CA PHE A 43 -26.22 -5.83 0.32
C PHE A 43 -25.25 -5.16 -0.65
N SER A 44 -24.07 -5.76 -0.89
CA SER A 44 -23.09 -5.17 -1.83
C SER A 44 -23.63 -5.11 -3.26
N ASN A 45 -24.41 -6.10 -3.70
CA ASN A 45 -25.07 -6.07 -5.02
C ASN A 45 -26.14 -4.98 -5.12
N ALA A 46 -26.84 -4.66 -4.03
CA ALA A 46 -27.86 -3.61 -4.02
C ALA A 46 -27.23 -2.20 -4.10
N GLU A 47 -26.00 -2.06 -3.62
CA GLU A 47 -25.26 -0.80 -3.62
C GLU A 47 -24.45 -0.57 -4.90
N MET A 48 -24.06 -1.64 -5.59
CA MET A 48 -23.24 -1.59 -6.80
C MET A 48 -23.82 -0.67 -7.88
N GLY A 49 -23.03 0.29 -8.35
CA GLY A 49 -23.38 1.25 -9.40
C GLY A 49 -24.16 2.48 -8.90
N SER A 50 -24.81 2.37 -7.73
CA SER A 50 -25.58 3.45 -7.12
C SER A 50 -24.80 4.15 -6.00
N ASN A 51 -24.08 3.39 -5.17
CA ASN A 51 -23.37 3.86 -4.00
C ASN A 51 -21.87 3.53 -4.07
N GLY A 52 -21.09 3.99 -3.09
CA GLY A 52 -19.64 3.72 -2.99
C GLY A 52 -18.80 4.48 -4.03
N LYS A 53 -19.33 5.61 -4.52
CA LYS A 53 -18.64 6.49 -5.48
C LYS A 53 -17.72 7.48 -4.79
N GLU A 54 -17.95 7.72 -3.50
CA GLU A 54 -17.22 8.63 -2.65
C GLU A 54 -16.42 7.87 -1.58
N ALA A 55 -15.22 8.36 -1.31
CA ALA A 55 -14.43 7.88 -0.18
C ALA A 55 -13.53 8.97 0.40
N ILE A 56 -13.19 8.80 1.67
CA ILE A 56 -12.14 9.58 2.35
C ILE A 56 -11.06 8.61 2.78
N LEU A 57 -9.84 8.80 2.28
CA LEU A 57 -8.66 8.01 2.63
C LEU A 57 -7.75 8.88 3.49
N THR A 58 -7.50 8.44 4.71
CA THR A 58 -6.76 9.18 5.73
C THR A 58 -5.54 8.37 6.14
N TRP A 59 -4.37 8.99 6.19
CA TRP A 59 -3.16 8.33 6.69
C TRP A 59 -2.39 9.27 7.61
N SER A 60 -2.24 8.88 8.87
CA SER A 60 -1.29 9.47 9.80
C SER A 60 0.00 8.66 9.76
N ILE A 61 1.05 9.20 9.13
CA ILE A 61 2.33 8.52 8.96
C ILE A 61 3.15 8.69 10.23
N LYS A 62 3.53 7.55 10.84
CA LYS A 62 4.35 7.51 12.05
C LYS A 62 5.84 7.62 11.71
N GLU A 63 6.30 6.87 10.71
CA GLU A 63 7.71 6.78 10.33
C GLU A 63 7.85 6.28 8.89
N GLY A 64 9.02 6.54 8.30
CA GLY A 64 9.38 6.08 6.97
C GLY A 64 9.76 7.22 6.04
N ALA A 65 10.42 6.87 4.94
CA ALA A 65 10.87 7.83 3.95
C ALA A 65 10.55 7.33 2.55
N TRP A 66 10.17 8.24 1.67
CA TRP A 66 9.93 7.96 0.26
C TRP A 66 10.96 8.69 -0.60
N GLN A 67 11.76 7.95 -1.38
CA GLN A 67 12.78 8.52 -2.27
C GLN A 67 13.73 9.52 -1.57
N GLY A 68 14.08 9.24 -0.30
CA GLY A 68 14.95 10.11 0.50
C GLY A 68 14.25 11.27 1.20
N VAL A 69 12.93 11.43 1.01
CA VAL A 69 12.10 12.41 1.74
C VAL A 69 11.54 11.75 2.99
N ASP A 70 11.86 12.28 4.17
CA ASP A 70 11.27 11.85 5.44
C ASP A 70 9.80 12.25 5.50
N LEU A 71 8.94 11.28 5.86
CA LEU A 71 7.49 11.45 5.96
C LEU A 71 7.00 11.31 7.41
N ALA A 72 7.88 11.12 8.38
CA ALA A 72 7.51 10.97 9.79
C ALA A 72 6.68 12.17 10.28
N GLY A 73 5.49 11.89 10.83
CA GLY A 73 4.55 12.91 11.31
C GLY A 73 3.66 13.54 10.24
N LEU A 74 3.83 13.20 8.96
CA LEU A 74 2.96 13.69 7.89
C LEU A 74 1.55 13.08 8.03
N SER A 75 0.53 13.93 7.94
CA SER A 75 -0.87 13.50 7.83
C SER A 75 -1.41 13.82 6.45
N VAL A 76 -1.97 12.83 5.77
CA VAL A 76 -2.50 12.93 4.41
C VAL A 76 -3.97 12.59 4.43
N ILE A 77 -4.78 13.40 3.73
CA ILE A 77 -6.20 13.15 3.50
C ILE A 77 -6.46 13.28 2.00
N ALA A 78 -7.09 12.26 1.43
CA ALA A 78 -7.60 12.27 0.07
C ALA A 78 -9.12 12.12 0.11
N VAL A 79 -9.83 13.03 -0.55
CA VAL A 79 -11.28 12.94 -0.76
C VAL A 79 -11.50 12.63 -2.23
N VAL A 80 -12.15 11.50 -2.52
CA VAL A 80 -12.33 11.01 -3.88
C VAL A 80 -13.82 10.91 -4.22
N CYS A 81 -14.13 11.19 -5.48
CA CYS A 81 -15.44 10.99 -6.08
C CYS A 81 -15.24 10.42 -7.49
N THR A 82 -16.04 9.42 -7.85
CA THR A 82 -15.89 8.64 -9.08
C THR A 82 -17.22 8.47 -9.81
N LYS A 83 -17.18 8.11 -11.10
CA LYS A 83 -18.41 7.92 -11.89
C LYS A 83 -19.20 6.69 -11.43
N ASP A 84 -18.49 5.61 -11.14
CA ASP A 84 -19.03 4.31 -10.74
C ASP A 84 -18.38 3.88 -9.42
N THR A 85 -18.93 2.86 -8.77
CA THR A 85 -18.47 2.40 -7.44
C THR A 85 -16.97 2.08 -7.42
N LEU A 86 -16.27 2.56 -6.40
CA LEU A 86 -14.85 2.29 -6.14
C LEU A 86 -14.62 0.79 -5.92
N GLY A 87 -13.89 0.16 -6.85
CA GLY A 87 -13.65 -1.28 -6.87
C GLY A 87 -14.33 -2.02 -8.03
N ASP A 88 -15.08 -1.32 -8.89
CA ASP A 88 -15.62 -1.92 -10.12
C ASP A 88 -14.48 -2.31 -11.09
N ILE A 89 -14.26 -3.62 -11.23
CA ILE A 89 -13.22 -4.19 -12.10
C ILE A 89 -13.51 -4.01 -13.60
N LYS A 90 -14.69 -3.50 -13.99
CA LYS A 90 -14.98 -3.14 -15.39
C LYS A 90 -14.00 -2.08 -15.94
N TYR A 91 -13.31 -1.35 -15.07
CA TYR A 91 -12.24 -0.41 -15.44
C TYR A 91 -10.83 -1.03 -15.48
N VAL A 92 -10.67 -2.27 -15.03
CA VAL A 92 -9.36 -2.97 -14.93
C VAL A 92 -9.20 -4.05 -16.01
N GLN A 93 -10.24 -4.40 -16.76
CA GLN A 93 -10.14 -5.42 -17.81
C GLN A 93 -10.51 -4.83 -19.18
N PRO A 94 -9.59 -4.83 -20.17
CA PRO A 94 -9.99 -4.78 -21.56
C PRO A 94 -10.90 -5.99 -21.77
N ARG A 95 -12.18 -5.78 -22.06
CA ARG A 95 -13.03 -6.88 -22.51
C ARG A 95 -12.45 -7.35 -23.84
N GLY A 96 -11.85 -8.54 -23.84
CA GLY A 96 -11.68 -9.34 -25.04
C GLY A 96 -13.02 -9.72 -25.63
#